data_AF-A0A353DG74-F1
#
_entry.id   AF-A0A353DG74-F1
#
_cell.length_a   1.000
_cell.length_b   1.000
_cell.length_c   1.000
_cell.angle_alpha   90.00
_cell.angle_beta   90.00
_cell.angle_gamma   90.00
#
_symmetry.space_group_name_H-M   'P 1'
#
loop_
_entity.id
_entity.type
_entity.pdbx_description
1 polymer ?
#
loop_
_entity_poly.entity_id
_entity_poly.type
_entity_poly.pdbx_seq_one_letter_code
_entity_poly.pdbx_strand_id
1 'polypeptide(L)'
;MARFEAVESKVLESAKHAGMAEWIEFDQQRNKNRVTEKFQANSYFQRCIEEFRNANFWEDLMIRLAERDLIREMGEEAYLAMNEEARRKKSEPREKHYWAKFQKKGISPLYWVEPNEDL
;
A
#
# COMPACT_ATOMS: atom_id res chain seq x y z
N MET A 1 -2.10 -7.29 -20.61
CA MET A 1 -3.32 -6.91 -19.87
C MET A 1 -4.60 -7.34 -20.60
N ALA A 2 -4.75 -7.07 -21.91
CA ALA A 2 -5.94 -7.42 -22.70
C ALA A 2 -6.50 -8.85 -22.54
N ARG A 3 -5.64 -9.88 -22.37
CA ARG A 3 -6.08 -11.27 -22.17
C ARG A 3 -6.90 -11.46 -20.89
N PHE A 4 -6.49 -10.82 -19.78
CA PHE A 4 -7.19 -10.96 -18.50
C PHE A 4 -8.50 -10.18 -18.50
N GLU A 5 -8.52 -9.01 -19.14
CA GLU A 5 -9.73 -8.18 -19.26
C GLU A 5 -10.81 -8.84 -20.13
N ALA A 6 -10.42 -9.54 -21.19
CA ALA A 6 -11.35 -10.29 -22.03
C ALA A 6 -11.96 -11.48 -21.27
N VAL A 7 -11.17 -12.18 -20.45
CA VAL A 7 -11.66 -13.28 -19.60
C VAL A 7 -12.61 -12.73 -18.54
N GLU A 8 -12.24 -11.65 -17.85
CA GLU A 8 -13.06 -10.99 -16.85
C GLU A 8 -14.42 -10.56 -17.43
N SER A 9 -14.42 -9.89 -18.59
CA SER A 9 -15.64 -9.43 -19.25
C SER A 9 -16.57 -10.59 -19.59
N LYS A 10 -16.03 -11.69 -20.11
CA LYS A 10 -16.80 -12.89 -20.47
C LYS A 10 -17.37 -13.61 -19.23
N VAL A 11 -16.60 -13.66 -18.15
CA VAL A 11 -17.05 -14.24 -16.87
C VAL A 11 -18.19 -13.41 -16.28
N LEU A 12 -18.06 -12.08 -16.26
CA LEU A 12 -19.10 -11.18 -15.75
C LEU A 12 -20.36 -11.18 -16.62
N GLU A 13 -20.22 -11.22 -17.95
CA GLU A 13 -21.36 -11.37 -18.85
C GLU A 13 -22.10 -12.70 -18.60
N SER A 14 -21.36 -13.79 -18.45
CA SER A 14 -21.94 -15.11 -18.14
C SER A 14 -22.65 -15.12 -16.78
N ALA A 15 -22.06 -14.48 -15.76
CA ALA A 15 -22.64 -14.36 -14.43
C ALA A 15 -23.94 -13.55 -14.44
N LYS A 16 -24.05 -12.52 -15.29
CA LYS A 16 -25.28 -11.75 -15.49
C LYS A 16 -26.44 -12.64 -15.97
N HIS A 17 -26.15 -13.57 -16.88
CA HIS A 17 -27.13 -14.56 -17.37
C HIS A 17 -27.41 -15.70 -16.38
N ALA A 18 -26.51 -15.95 -15.45
CA ALA A 18 -26.64 -16.97 -14.39
C ALA A 18 -27.42 -16.49 -13.15
N GLY A 19 -28.10 -15.34 -13.22
CA GLY A 19 -28.91 -14.80 -12.12
C GLY A 19 -28.17 -13.86 -11.16
N MET A 20 -26.92 -13.48 -11.44
CA MET A 20 -26.14 -12.55 -10.61
C MET A 20 -26.18 -11.10 -11.16
N ALA A 21 -27.20 -10.75 -11.94
CA ALA A 21 -27.30 -9.45 -12.60
C ALA A 21 -27.31 -8.26 -11.61
N GLU A 22 -27.79 -8.46 -10.38
CA GLU A 22 -27.78 -7.45 -9.32
C GLU A 22 -26.39 -7.04 -8.84
N TRP A 23 -25.37 -7.86 -9.08
CA TRP A 23 -23.99 -7.58 -8.66
C TRP A 23 -23.13 -7.05 -9.80
N ILE A 24 -23.69 -6.86 -11.00
CA ILE A 24 -22.95 -6.53 -12.22
C ILE A 24 -23.54 -5.30 -12.88
N GLU A 25 -22.70 -4.33 -13.18
CA GLU A 25 -23.05 -3.12 -13.90
C GLU A 25 -22.13 -2.90 -15.10
N PHE A 26 -22.61 -2.13 -16.07
CA PHE A 26 -21.83 -1.76 -17.23
C PHE A 26 -21.15 -0.41 -17.00
N ASP A 27 -19.82 -0.40 -16.98
CA ASP A 27 -19.02 0.80 -16.90
C ASP A 27 -18.94 1.45 -18.29
N GLN A 28 -19.69 2.52 -18.51
CA GLN A 28 -19.73 3.22 -19.80
C GLN A 28 -18.40 3.89 -20.14
N GLN A 29 -17.63 4.36 -19.15
CA GLN A 29 -16.35 5.03 -19.40
C GLN A 29 -15.30 4.05 -19.89
N ARG A 30 -15.31 2.83 -19.34
CA ARG A 30 -14.37 1.76 -19.67
C ARG A 30 -14.92 0.78 -20.70
N ASN A 31 -16.15 0.98 -21.16
CA ASN A 31 -16.90 0.12 -22.08
C ASN A 31 -16.85 -1.37 -21.71
N LYS A 32 -17.04 -1.70 -20.42
CA LYS A 32 -16.91 -3.06 -19.90
C LYS A 32 -17.84 -3.36 -18.73
N ASN A 33 -18.19 -4.63 -18.54
CA ASN A 33 -18.87 -5.08 -17.33
C ASN A 33 -17.91 -5.01 -16.13
N ARG A 34 -18.45 -4.62 -14.97
CA ARG A 34 -17.76 -4.67 -13.68
C ARG A 34 -18.73 -5.11 -12.60
N VAL A 35 -18.21 -5.49 -11.44
CA VAL A 35 -19.07 -5.67 -10.26
C VAL A 35 -19.56 -4.31 -9.75
N THR A 36 -20.73 -4.27 -9.13
CA THR A 36 -21.26 -3.03 -8.53
C THR A 36 -20.39 -2.59 -7.36
N GLU A 37 -20.34 -1.28 -7.11
CA GLU A 37 -19.59 -0.72 -5.97
C GLU A 37 -20.04 -1.32 -4.64
N LYS A 38 -21.36 -1.55 -4.48
CA LYS A 38 -21.93 -2.20 -3.29
C LYS A 38 -21.37 -3.61 -3.08
N PHE A 39 -21.27 -4.41 -4.15
CA PHE A 39 -20.68 -5.74 -4.06
C PHE A 39 -19.18 -5.65 -3.75
N GLN A 40 -18.46 -4.78 -4.46
CA GLN A 40 -17.04 -4.60 -4.28
C GLN A 40 -16.68 -4.19 -2.85
N ALA A 41 -17.35 -3.17 -2.29
CA ALA A 41 -17.09 -2.66 -0.94
C ALA A 41 -17.29 -3.70 0.16
N ASN A 42 -18.18 -4.68 -0.04
CA ASN A 42 -18.48 -5.72 0.95
C ASN A 42 -17.81 -7.06 0.65
N SER A 43 -17.07 -7.15 -0.45
CA SER A 43 -16.46 -8.39 -0.89
C SER A 43 -15.26 -8.78 -0.02
N TYR A 44 -15.05 -10.09 0.11
CA TYR A 44 -13.89 -10.61 0.81
C TYR A 44 -12.57 -10.19 0.14
N PHE A 45 -12.51 -10.16 -1.20
CA PHE A 45 -11.29 -9.76 -1.91
C PHE A 45 -10.93 -8.29 -1.64
N GLN A 46 -11.91 -7.40 -1.54
CA GLN A 46 -11.66 -5.99 -1.23
C GLN A 46 -11.08 -5.84 0.17
N ARG A 47 -11.59 -6.59 1.16
CA ARG A 47 -11.02 -6.64 2.51
C ARG A 47 -9.57 -7.12 2.50
N CYS A 48 -9.26 -8.18 1.76
CA CYS A 48 -7.88 -8.66 1.62
C CYS A 48 -6.96 -7.60 0.99
N ILE A 49 -7.42 -6.89 -0.03
CA ILE A 49 -6.64 -5.79 -0.65
C ILE A 49 -6.40 -4.66 0.34
N GLU A 50 -7.39 -4.31 1.17
CA GLU A 50 -7.26 -3.28 2.19
C GLU A 50 -6.31 -3.67 3.31
N GLU A 51 -6.40 -4.91 3.80
CA GLU A 51 -5.48 -5.46 4.80
C GLU A 51 -4.04 -5.50 4.26
N PHE A 52 -3.86 -5.96 3.02
CA PHE A 52 -2.57 -5.95 2.34
C PHE A 52 -2.02 -4.51 2.21
N ARG A 53 -2.83 -3.57 1.72
CA ARG A 53 -2.42 -2.16 1.58
C ARG A 53 -2.01 -1.56 2.92
N ASN A 54 -2.79 -1.82 3.97
CA ASN A 54 -2.49 -1.34 5.32
C ASN A 54 -1.19 -1.95 5.85
N ALA A 55 -0.98 -3.26 5.69
CA ALA A 55 0.26 -3.92 6.11
C ALA A 55 1.50 -3.34 5.39
N ASN A 56 1.45 -3.21 4.06
CA ASN A 56 2.54 -2.64 3.28
C ASN A 56 2.80 -1.18 3.66
N PHE A 57 1.75 -0.39 3.88
CA PHE A 57 1.92 1.00 4.30
C PHE A 57 2.74 1.10 5.59
N TRP A 58 2.41 0.29 6.60
CA TRP A 58 3.13 0.33 7.86
C TRP A 58 4.57 -0.15 7.72
N GLU A 59 4.79 -1.24 6.99
CA GLU A 59 6.12 -1.76 6.72
C GLU A 59 7.01 -0.73 6.02
N ASP A 60 6.54 -0.17 4.90
CA ASP A 60 7.25 0.86 4.13
C ASP A 60 7.55 2.10 4.97
N LEU A 61 6.60 2.53 5.80
CA LEU A 61 6.79 3.69 6.67
C LEU A 61 7.93 3.44 7.68
N MET A 62 8.02 2.25 8.28
CA MET A 62 9.08 1.95 9.25
C MET A 62 10.45 1.96 8.58
N ILE A 63 10.54 1.33 7.41
CA ILE A 63 11.77 1.25 6.61
C ILE A 63 12.24 2.66 6.24
N ARG A 64 11.35 3.47 5.65
CA ARG A 64 11.69 4.82 5.19
C ARG A 64 12.11 5.74 6.33
N LEU A 65 11.48 5.64 7.51
CA LEU A 65 11.88 6.43 8.69
C LEU A 65 13.25 5.99 9.21
N ALA A 66 13.51 4.69 9.25
CA ALA A 66 14.80 4.14 9.65
C ALA A 66 15.92 4.56 8.71
N GLU A 67 15.71 4.45 7.40
CA GLU A 67 16.67 4.90 6.39
C GLU A 67 16.91 6.40 6.47
N ARG A 68 15.85 7.21 6.55
CA ARG A 68 15.96 8.67 6.67
C ARG A 68 16.82 9.07 7.87
N ASP A 69 16.55 8.49 9.04
CA ASP A 69 17.26 8.86 10.26
C ASP A 69 18.68 8.29 10.29
N LEU A 70 18.92 7.16 9.62
CA LEU A 70 20.27 6.63 9.41
C LEU A 70 21.09 7.52 8.46
N ILE A 71 20.51 7.97 7.35
CA ILE A 71 21.14 8.90 6.40
C ILE A 71 21.48 10.22 7.11
N ARG A 72 20.58 10.74 7.95
CA ARG A 72 20.85 11.95 8.75
C ARG A 72 22.01 11.78 9.73
N GLU A 73 22.23 10.58 10.24
CA GLU A 73 23.30 10.29 11.20
C GLU A 73 24.67 10.15 10.52
N MET A 74 24.76 9.42 9.40
CA MET A 74 26.05 9.09 8.78
C MET A 74 26.38 9.90 7.52
N GLY A 75 25.41 10.63 6.97
CA GLY A 75 25.51 11.29 5.68
C GLY A 75 25.12 10.38 4.51
N GLU A 76 24.60 10.99 3.45
CA GLU A 76 24.11 10.28 2.26
C GLU A 76 25.22 9.53 1.52
N GLU A 77 26.40 10.14 1.35
CA GLU A 77 27.54 9.49 0.69
C GLU A 77 27.96 8.19 1.40
N ALA A 78 28.05 8.23 2.74
CA ALA A 78 28.40 7.06 3.54
C ALA A 78 27.33 5.96 3.46
N TYR A 79 26.04 6.35 3.44
CA TYR A 79 24.94 5.41 3.27
C TYR A 79 24.96 4.74 1.89
N LEU A 80 25.18 5.53 0.84
CA LEU A 80 25.22 5.05 -0.54
C LEU A 80 26.43 4.14 -0.81
N ALA A 81 27.55 4.36 -0.13
CA ALA A 81 28.73 3.50 -0.21
C ALA A 81 28.53 2.11 0.43
N MET A 82 27.50 1.92 1.26
CA MET A 82 27.20 0.63 1.88
C MET A 82 26.46 -0.31 0.92
N ASN A 83 26.74 -1.61 1.03
CA ASN A 83 25.93 -2.65 0.39
C ASN A 83 24.59 -2.86 1.12
N GLU A 84 23.67 -3.55 0.46
CA GLU A 84 22.31 -3.78 0.95
C GLU A 84 22.27 -4.50 2.31
N GLU A 85 23.08 -5.55 2.49
CA GLU A 85 23.13 -6.30 3.75
C GLU A 85 23.58 -5.42 4.92
N ALA A 86 24.61 -4.60 4.71
CA ALA A 86 25.09 -3.68 5.72
C ALA A 86 24.07 -2.58 6.04
N ARG A 87 23.35 -2.06 5.03
CA ARG A 87 22.24 -1.12 5.24
C ARG A 87 21.15 -1.75 6.08
N ARG A 88 20.72 -2.97 5.72
CA ARG A 88 19.69 -3.74 6.45
C ARG A 88 20.08 -3.98 7.90
N LYS A 89 21.31 -4.41 8.15
CA LYS A 89 21.82 -4.65 9.51
C LYS A 89 21.83 -3.39 10.37
N LYS A 90 22.10 -2.22 9.76
CA LYS A 90 22.07 -0.93 10.47
C LYS A 90 20.65 -0.36 10.62
N SER A 91 19.75 -0.62 9.68
CA SER A 91 18.36 -0.11 9.72
C SER A 91 17.46 -0.93 10.64
N GLU A 92 17.68 -2.24 10.75
CA GLU A 92 16.83 -3.17 11.50
C GLU A 92 16.52 -2.73 12.95
N PRO A 93 17.48 -2.26 13.76
CA PRO A 93 17.18 -1.80 15.12
C PRO A 93 16.24 -0.58 15.14
N ARG A 94 16.40 0.34 14.18
CA ARG A 94 15.56 1.54 14.03
C ARG A 94 14.17 1.16 13.55
N GLU A 95 14.06 0.25 12.60
CA GLU A 95 12.78 -0.28 12.13
C GLU A 95 11.99 -0.93 13.28
N LYS A 96 12.64 -1.77 14.10
CA LYS A 96 12.02 -2.37 15.30
C LYS A 96 11.55 -1.29 16.28
N HIS A 97 12.32 -0.23 16.46
CA HIS A 97 11.94 0.89 17.31
C HIS A 97 10.66 1.59 16.79
N TYR A 98 10.59 1.91 15.50
CA TYR A 98 9.38 2.50 14.93
C TYR A 98 8.19 1.54 15.01
N TRP A 99 8.37 0.26 14.70
CA TRP A 99 7.31 -0.74 14.82
C TRP A 99 6.70 -0.74 16.23
N ALA A 100 7.53 -0.77 17.27
CA ALA A 100 7.05 -0.72 18.66
C ALA A 100 6.29 0.57 18.99
N LYS A 101 6.67 1.70 18.38
CA LYS A 101 6.03 3.01 18.56
C LYS A 101 4.67 3.07 17.86
N PHE A 102 4.62 2.62 16.61
CA PHE A 102 3.46 2.76 15.73
C PHE A 102 2.40 1.67 15.94
N GLN A 103 2.80 0.44 16.26
CA GLN A 103 1.86 -0.66 16.52
C GLN A 103 0.84 -0.33 17.63
N LYS A 104 1.24 0.45 18.64
CA LYS A 104 0.38 0.84 19.77
C LYS A 104 -0.38 2.14 19.55
N LYS A 105 0.23 3.10 18.84
CA LYS A 105 -0.26 4.48 18.78
C LYS A 105 -0.78 4.88 17.40
N GLY A 106 -0.70 4.01 16.40
CA GLY A 106 -1.01 4.35 15.01
C GLY A 106 -0.25 5.61 14.58
N ILE A 107 -0.86 6.43 13.74
CA ILE A 107 -0.25 7.66 13.22
C ILE A 107 -0.14 8.81 14.23
N SER A 108 -0.71 8.70 15.43
CA SER A 108 -0.75 9.78 16.41
C SER A 108 0.60 10.42 16.78
N PRO A 109 1.76 9.74 16.72
CA PRO A 109 3.04 10.37 16.98
C PRO A 109 3.75 10.93 15.73
N LEU A 110 3.11 10.95 14.55
CA LEU A 110 3.61 11.62 13.36
C LEU A 110 3.10 13.04 13.28
N TYR A 111 4.03 13.97 13.11
CA TYR A 111 3.75 15.39 12.93
C TYR A 111 4.54 15.89 11.74
N TRP A 112 3.89 16.69 10.91
CA TRP A 112 4.57 17.51 9.93
C TRP A 112 5.17 18.73 10.64
N VAL A 113 6.46 18.96 10.44
CA VAL A 113 7.15 20.14 10.96
C VAL A 113 7.68 20.88 9.75
N GLU A 114 7.17 22.08 9.51
CA GLU A 114 7.73 22.95 8.48
C GLU A 114 9.14 23.36 8.91
N PRO A 115 10.15 23.26 8.03
CA PRO A 115 11.43 23.90 8.29
C PRO A 115 11.17 25.40 8.39
N ASN A 116 11.55 26.06 9.49
CA ASN A 116 11.52 27.51 9.56
C ASN A 116 12.29 28.06 8.35
N GLU A 117 11.65 28.87 7.51
CA GLU A 117 12.28 29.52 6.36
C GLU A 117 13.29 30.62 6.77
N ASP A 118 13.48 30.84 8.08
CA ASP A 118 14.38 31.85 8.65
C ASP A 118 15.60 31.21 9.33
N LEU A 119 16.59 30.77 8.53
CA LEU A 119 18.01 30.64 8.91
C LEU A 119 18.92 31.02 7.75
#